data_AF-A0A2V6PDV5-F1
#
_entry.id   AF-A0A2V6PDV5-F1
#
_cell.length_a   1.000
_cell.length_b   1.000
_cell.length_c   1.000
_cell.angle_alpha   90.00
_cell.angle_beta   90.00
_cell.angle_gamma   90.00
#
_symmetry.space_group_name_H-M   'P 1'
#
loop_
_entity.id
_entity.type
_entity.pdbx_description
1 polymer ?
#
loop_
_entity_poly.entity_id
_entity_poly.type
_entity_poly.pdbx_seq_one_letter_code
_entity_poly.pdbx_strand_id
1 'polypeptide(L)' 'SDFLPGVQRNFNSFSAAADEAAVSRLYGGIHFRSANEDGLYSGLSIGDWTFTHYLQPKGNRSRK' A
#
# COMPACT_ATOMS: atom_id res chain seq x y z
N SER A 1 14.56 -10.94 -4.99
CA SER A 1 14.87 -9.76 -5.81
C SER A 1 15.67 -8.74 -5.03
N ASP A 2 15.23 -8.37 -3.82
CA ASP A 2 15.83 -7.27 -3.04
C ASP A 2 17.13 -7.66 -2.33
N PHE A 3 17.41 -8.97 -2.30
CA PHE A 3 18.61 -9.56 -1.71
C PHE A 3 19.71 -9.86 -2.73
N LEU A 4 19.51 -9.52 -4.01
CA LEU A 4 20.52 -9.75 -5.05
C LEU A 4 21.50 -8.56 -5.12
N PRO A 5 22.82 -8.77 -4.95
CA PRO A 5 23.80 -7.69 -5.02
C PRO A 5 23.72 -6.94 -6.36
N GLY A 6 23.69 -5.61 -6.30
CA GLY A 6 23.69 -4.75 -7.49
C GLY A 6 22.33 -4.60 -8.19
N VAL A 7 21.25 -5.20 -7.68
CA VAL A 7 19.91 -5.05 -8.25
C VAL A 7 19.14 -3.94 -7.52
N GLN A 8 18.69 -2.93 -8.26
CA GLN A 8 17.74 -1.93 -7.76
C GLN A 8 16.36 -2.14 -8.39
N ARG A 9 15.35 -2.08 -7.52
CA ARG A 9 13.94 -2.14 -7.91
C ARG A 9 13.45 -0.74 -8.21
N ASN A 10 12.66 -0.61 -9.28
CA ASN A 10 11.94 0.62 -9.61
C ASN A 10 10.46 0.31 -9.78
N PHE A 11 9.61 1.25 -9.39
CA PHE A 11 8.15 1.16 -9.57
C PHE A 11 7.65 2.47 -10.17
N ASN A 12 6.74 2.36 -11.13
CA ASN A 12 6.18 3.52 -11.82
C ASN A 12 5.12 4.26 -10.97
N SER A 13 4.67 3.66 -9.88
CA SER A 13 3.70 4.24 -8.94
C SER A 13 3.72 3.49 -7.60
N PHE A 14 3.16 4.11 -6.56
CA PHE A 14 2.92 3.42 -5.29
C PHE A 14 1.95 2.24 -5.44
N SER A 15 0.95 2.34 -6.32
CA SER A 15 0.03 1.23 -6.61
C SER A 15 0.76 0.03 -7.19
N ALA A 16 1.68 0.23 -8.14
CA ALA A 16 2.48 -0.86 -8.70
C ALA A 16 3.34 -1.56 -7.62
N ALA A 17 3.86 -0.80 -6.66
CA ALA A 17 4.57 -1.37 -5.51
C ALA A 17 3.62 -2.16 -4.58
N ALA A 18 2.41 -1.66 -4.33
CA ALA A 18 1.41 -2.34 -3.52
C ALA A 18 0.93 -3.66 -4.16
N ASP A 19 0.70 -3.67 -5.48
CA ASP A 19 0.31 -4.86 -6.23
C ASP A 19 1.38 -5.95 -6.16
N GLU A 20 2.66 -5.57 -6.31
CA GLU A 20 3.77 -6.50 -6.15
C GLU A 20 3.87 -7.02 -4.71
N ALA A 21 3.73 -6.14 -3.72
CA ALA A 21 3.76 -6.54 -2.32
C ALA A 21 2.64 -7.54 -1.99
N ALA A 22 1.43 -7.35 -2.53
CA ALA A 22 0.31 -8.26 -2.36
C ALA A 22 0.63 -9.66 -2.93
N VAL A 23 1.11 -9.74 -4.18
CA VAL A 23 1.42 -11.05 -4.79
C VAL A 23 2.67 -11.70 -4.20
N SER A 24 3.59 -10.95 -3.60
CA SER A 24 4.81 -11.49 -2.98
C SER A 24 4.54 -12.58 -1.94
N ARG A 25 3.39 -12.50 -1.26
CA ARG A 25 3.00 -13.46 -0.21
C ARG A 25 2.56 -14.81 -0.78
N LEU A 26 2.05 -14.79 -2.02
CA LEU A 26 1.80 -16.01 -2.79
C LEU A 26 3.11 -16.69 -3.16
N TYR A 27 4.11 -15.93 -3.64
CA TYR A 27 5.44 -16.48 -3.95
C TYR A 27 6.18 -17.00 -2.73
N GLY A 28 5.97 -16.39 -1.57
CA GLY A 28 6.47 -16.89 -0.29
C GLY A 28 5.74 -18.13 0.25
N GLY A 29 4.63 -18.55 -0.37
CA GLY A 29 3.86 -19.73 0.06
C GLY A 29 3.15 -19.56 1.40
N ILE A 30 2.90 -18.32 1.83
CA ILE A 30 2.38 -18.00 3.18
C ILE A 30 0.98 -17.39 3.18
N HIS A 31 0.40 -17.08 2.02
CA HIS A 31 -0.99 -16.64 1.87
C HIS A 31 -1.63 -17.23 0.60
N PHE A 32 -2.93 -17.52 0.66
CA PHE A 32 -3.73 -17.83 -0.53
C PHE A 32 -3.93 -16.59 -1.40
N ARG A 33 -4.17 -16.79 -2.70
CA ARG A 33 -4.40 -15.68 -3.65
C ARG A 33 -5.56 -14.78 -3.23
N SER A 34 -6.69 -15.37 -2.83
CA SER A 34 -7.87 -14.60 -2.37
C SER A 34 -7.53 -13.71 -1.18
N ALA A 35 -6.77 -14.21 -0.21
CA ALA A 35 -6.35 -13.42 0.95
C ALA A 35 -5.46 -12.22 0.57
N ASN A 36 -4.64 -12.35 -0.48
CA ASN A 36 -3.82 -11.24 -0.98
C ASN A 36 -4.69 -10.18 -1.68
N GLU A 37 -5.65 -10.60 -2.50
CA GLU A 37 -6.59 -9.72 -3.19
C GLU A 37 -7.46 -8.96 -2.18
N ASP A 38 -8.08 -9.66 -1.23
CA ASP A 38 -8.89 -9.07 -0.17
C ASP A 38 -8.07 -8.12 0.72
N GLY A 39 -6.82 -8.47 1.02
CA GLY A 39 -5.89 -7.64 1.77
C GLY A 39 -5.55 -6.33 1.04
N LEU A 40 -5.31 -6.40 -0.27
CA LEU A 40 -5.06 -5.23 -1.11
C LEU A 40 -6.28 -4.30 -1.14
N TYR A 41 -7.48 -4.85 -1.39
CA TYR A 41 -8.73 -4.06 -1.40
C TYR A 41 -9.02 -3.42 -0.03
N SER A 42 -8.78 -4.15 1.04
CA SER A 42 -8.94 -3.63 2.41
C SER A 42 -7.98 -2.48 2.69
N GLY A 43 -6.71 -2.63 2.31
CA GLY A 43 -5.70 -1.59 2.46
C GLY A 43 -6.04 -0.30 1.70
N LEU A 44 -6.51 -0.43 0.45
CA LEU A 44 -6.97 0.70 -0.36
C LEU A 44 -8.13 1.43 0.31
N SER A 45 -9.11 0.69 0.83
CA SER A 45 -10.29 1.25 1.50
C SER A 45 -9.92 2.00 2.79
N ILE A 46 -8.99 1.45 3.58
CA ILE A 46 -8.47 2.12 4.78
C ILE A 46 -7.72 3.40 4.40
N GLY A 47 -6.91 3.37 3.34
CA GLY A 47 -6.18 4.52 2.84
C GLY A 47 -7.11 5.66 2.43
N ASP A 48 -8.12 5.35 1.62
CA ASP A 48 -9.14 6.31 1.18
C ASP A 48 -9.91 6.92 2.35
N TRP A 49 -10.37 6.08 3.28
CA TRP A 49 -11.05 6.56 4.48
C TRP A 49 -10.13 7.48 5.32
N THR A 50 -8.88 7.07 5.53
CA THR A 50 -7.90 7.84 6.32
C THR A 50 -7.66 9.21 5.69
N PHE A 51 -7.46 9.27 4.38
CA PHE A 51 -7.28 10.53 3.67
C PHE A 51 -8.51 11.42 3.80
N THR A 52 -9.68 10.85 3.57
CA THR A 52 -10.96 11.58 3.51
C THR A 52 -11.46 12.03 4.88
N HIS A 53 -11.14 11.32 5.97
CA HIS A 53 -11.75 11.59 7.28
C HIS A 53 -10.73 12.01 8.33
N TYR A 54 -9.52 11.46 8.30
CA TYR A 54 -8.54 11.68 9.35
C TYR A 54 -7.51 12.75 8.97
N LEU A 55 -6.98 12.70 7.75
CA LEU A 55 -5.97 13.65 7.25
C LEU A 55 -6.58 14.95 6.72
N GLN A 56 -7.64 15.43 7.39
CA GLN A 56 -8.28 16.68 7.03
C GLN A 56 -7.44 17.88 7.47
N PRO A 57 -7.45 18.99 6.70
CA PRO A 57 -6.75 20.20 7.09
C PRO A 57 -7.19 20.63 8.49
N LYS A 58 -6.23 20.83 9.38
CA LYS A 58 -6.51 21.45 10.67
C LYS A 58 -6.99 22.87 10.36
N GLY A 59 -8.28 23.13 10.52
CA GLY A 59 -8.90 24.41 10.20
C GLY A 59 -8.06 25.59 10.72
N ASN A 60 -8.02 26.68 9.96
CA ASN A 60 -7.10 27.79 10.20
C ASN A 60 -7.39 28.48 11.55
N ARG A 61 -6.79 27.98 12.64
CA ARG A 61 -6.95 28.52 14.00
C ARG A 61 -6.22 29.86 14.20
N SER A 62 -5.62 30.42 13.14
CA SER A 62 -4.86 31.68 13.17
C SER A 62 -5.73 32.95 13.11
N ARG A 63 -7.05 32.83 13.24
CA ARG A 63 -7.97 33.99 13.33
C ARG A 63 -8.80 33.89 14.60
N LYS A 64 -8.19 34.21 15.73
CA LYS A 64 -8.84 34.84 16.87
C LYS A 64 -7.91 35.92 17.40
#